data_AF-A0A2S3ZCH8-F1
#
_entry.id   AF-A0A2S3ZCH8-F1
#
_cell.length_a   1.000
_cell.length_b   1.000
_cell.length_c   1.000
_cell.angle_alpha   90.00
_cell.angle_beta   90.00
_cell.angle_gamma   90.00
#
_symmetry.space_group_name_H-M   'P 1'
#
loop_
_entity.id
_entity.type
_entity.pdbx_description
1 polymer ?
#
loop_
_entity_poly.entity_id
_entity_poly.type
_entity_poly.pdbx_seq_one_letter_code
_entity_poly.pdbx_strand_id
1 'polypeptide(L)' 'MTPRLRIQSVIVTPVLVWDDGEELTPGPELGQISLTLSNLPMFAEGLPAEVAALAARLAEGASPVPGQAD' A
#
# COMPACT_ATOMS: atom_id res chain seq x y z
N MET A 1 18.67 33.93 -20.09
CA MET A 1 17.63 33.39 -19.20
C MET A 1 18.25 32.31 -18.34
N THR A 2 18.03 32.32 -17.02
CA THR A 2 18.58 31.30 -16.11
C THR A 2 17.61 30.12 -16.03
N PRO A 3 18.06 28.86 -16.19
CA PRO A 3 17.17 27.70 -16.08
C PRO A 3 16.58 27.60 -14.67
N ARG A 4 15.33 27.12 -14.58
CA ARG A 4 14.63 26.90 -13.30
C ARG A 4 14.51 25.41 -13.01
N LEU A 5 15.02 24.98 -11.86
CA LEU A 5 14.85 23.61 -11.36
C LEU A 5 13.42 23.40 -10.85
N ARG A 6 12.81 22.25 -11.17
CA ARG A 6 11.47 21.86 -10.73
C ARG A 6 11.43 20.35 -10.53
N ILE A 7 10.58 19.90 -9.60
CA ILE A 7 10.26 18.47 -9.45
C ILE A 7 9.27 18.10 -10.55
N GLN A 8 9.59 17.06 -11.32
CA GLN A 8 8.71 16.50 -12.35
C GLN A 8 7.84 15.37 -11.76
N SER A 9 8.48 14.42 -11.07
CA SER A 9 7.84 13.25 -10.49
C SER A 9 8.50 12.85 -9.17
N VAL A 10 7.80 12.00 -8.44
CA VAL A 10 8.23 11.34 -7.20
C VAL A 10 7.98 9.84 -7.33
N ILE A 11 8.79 9.04 -6.65
CA ILE A 11 8.59 7.60 -6.54
C ILE A 11 8.23 7.31 -5.08
N VAL A 12 7.13 6.61 -4.86
CA VAL A 12 6.60 6.26 -3.54
C VAL A 12 6.62 4.74 -3.40
N THR A 13 6.93 4.25 -2.21
CA THR A 13 6.82 2.83 -1.85
C THR A 13 6.13 2.76 -0.50
N PRO A 14 4.80 2.51 -0.47
CA PRO A 14 4.11 2.36 0.80
C PRO A 14 4.56 1.07 1.47
N VAL A 15 4.86 1.17 2.77
CA VAL A 15 5.23 0.02 3.61
C VAL A 15 4.05 -0.27 4.51
N LEU A 16 3.54 -1.50 4.44
CA LEU A 16 2.38 -1.93 5.20
C LEU A 16 2.82 -2.70 6.45
N VAL A 17 2.06 -2.54 7.52
CA VAL A 17 2.18 -3.32 8.75
C VAL A 17 0.79 -3.80 9.15
N TRP A 18 0.73 -4.96 9.80
CA TRP A 18 -0.45 -5.35 10.57
C TRP A 18 -0.30 -4.83 11.99
N ASP A 19 -1.38 -4.28 12.52
CA ASP A 19 -1.48 -3.76 13.88
C ASP A 19 -2.69 -4.44 14.54
N ASP A 20 -2.43 -5.28 15.53
CA ASP A 20 -3.46 -5.95 16.33
C ASP A 20 -3.76 -5.21 17.66
N GLY A 21 -3.13 -4.06 17.88
CA GLY A 21 -3.21 -3.26 19.10
C GLY A 21 -2.11 -3.57 20.13
N GLU A 22 -1.34 -4.65 19.96
CA GLU A 22 -0.26 -5.07 20.87
C GLU A 22 1.10 -5.14 20.16
N GLU A 23 1.14 -5.69 18.94
CA GLU A 23 2.35 -5.83 18.13
C GLU A 23 2.15 -5.32 16.68
N LEU A 24 3.22 -4.74 16.13
CA LEU A 24 3.31 -4.41 14.72
C LEU A 24 4.10 -5.49 13.98
N THR A 25 3.47 -6.15 13.02
CA THR A 25 4.14 -7.18 12.19
C THR A 25 4.22 -6.75 10.73
N PRO A 26 5.22 -7.23 9.97
CA PRO A 26 5.36 -6.89 8.55
C PRO A 26 4.11 -7.24 7.73
N GLY A 27 3.61 -6.28 6.97
CA GLY A 27 2.52 -6.46 6.01
C GLY A 27 3.01 -6.94 4.64
N PRO A 28 2.09 -7.14 3.69
CA PRO A 28 2.45 -7.50 2.32
C PRO A 28 3.27 -6.39 1.65
N GLU A 29 4.26 -6.79 0.85
CA GLU A 29 5.08 -5.85 0.09
C GLU A 29 4.30 -5.22 -1.06
N LEU A 30 4.47 -3.92 -1.25
CA LEU A 30 3.94 -3.17 -2.38
C LEU A 30 5.08 -2.72 -3.31
N GLY A 31 4.78 -2.68 -4.61
CA GLY A 31 5.70 -2.17 -5.61
C GLY A 31 5.91 -0.65 -5.50
N GLN A 32 6.95 -0.16 -6.18
CA GLN A 32 7.18 1.26 -6.33
C GLN A 32 6.16 1.90 -7.29
N ILE A 33 5.73 3.12 -6.96
CA ILE A 33 4.74 3.87 -7.72
C ILE A 33 5.35 5.21 -8.11
N SER A 34 5.42 5.49 -9.41
CA SER A 34 5.91 6.77 -9.92
C SER A 34 4.73 7.70 -10.20
N LEU A 35 4.73 8.89 -9.61
CA LEU A 35 3.64 9.86 -9.68
C LEU A 35 4.19 11.25 -10.04
N THR A 36 3.40 12.07 -10.72
CA THR A 36 3.71 13.50 -10.80
C THR A 36 3.54 14.16 -9.42
N LEU A 37 4.29 15.22 -9.15
CA LEU A 37 4.17 15.93 -7.85
C LEU A 37 2.74 16.42 -7.59
N SER A 38 2.01 16.80 -8.66
CA SER A 38 0.62 17.27 -8.55
C SER A 38 -0.36 16.18 -8.09
N ASN A 39 -0.07 14.91 -8.35
CA ASN A 39 -0.97 13.80 -8.05
C ASN A 39 -0.70 13.16 -6.68
N LEU A 40 0.44 13.50 -6.05
CA LEU A 40 0.82 12.96 -4.75
C LEU A 40 -0.24 13.20 -3.65
N PRO A 41 -0.90 14.37 -3.52
CA PRO A 41 -1.91 14.58 -2.49
C PRO A 41 -3.12 13.66 -2.66
N MET A 42 -3.65 13.57 -3.87
CA MET A 42 -4.78 12.69 -4.19
C MET A 42 -4.45 11.21 -3.94
N PHE A 43 -3.22 10.78 -4.28
CA PHE A 43 -2.75 9.44 -3.97
C PHE A 43 -2.72 9.19 -2.45
N ALA A 44 -2.15 10.12 -1.67
CA ALA A 44 -2.06 9.99 -0.22
C ALA A 44 -3.45 9.94 0.46
N GLU A 45 -4.41 10.72 -0.03
CA GLU A 45 -5.80 10.70 0.43
C GLU A 45 -6.52 9.38 0.14
N GLY A 46 -6.17 8.69 -0.96
CA GLY A 46 -6.76 7.41 -1.35
C GLY A 46 -6.20 6.19 -0.61
N LEU A 47 -4.98 6.28 -0.06
CA LEU A 47 -4.27 5.15 0.58
C LEU A 47 -5.10 4.41 1.64
N PRO A 48 -5.84 5.07 2.57
CA PRO A 48 -6.62 4.34 3.56
C PRO A 48 -7.69 3.42 2.96
N ALA A 49 -8.35 3.86 1.89
CA ALA A 49 -9.36 3.06 1.21
C ALA A 49 -8.73 1.88 0.44
N GLU A 50 -7.58 2.11 -0.21
CA GLU A 50 -6.83 1.04 -0.89
C GLU A 50 -6.33 -0.02 0.09
N VAL A 51 -5.81 0.40 1.25
CA VAL A 51 -5.37 -0.51 2.32
C VAL A 51 -6.54 -1.34 2.86
N ALA A 52 -7.69 -0.71 3.12
CA ALA A 52 -8.89 -1.42 3.56
C ALA A 52 -9.36 -2.45 2.53
N ALA A 53 -9.35 -2.10 1.24
CA ALA A 53 -9.72 -3.02 0.16
C ALA A 53 -8.72 -4.18 0.03
N LEU A 54 -7.42 -3.91 0.18
CA LEU A 54 -6.39 -4.95 0.18
C LEU A 54 -6.56 -5.92 1.35
N ALA A 55 -6.78 -5.41 2.57
CA ALA A 55 -7.00 -6.22 3.76
C ALA A 55 -8.22 -7.14 3.61
N ALA A 56 -9.33 -6.63 3.06
CA ALA A 56 -10.53 -7.43 2.80
C ALA A 56 -10.25 -8.60 1.84
N ARG A 57 -9.53 -8.35 0.74
CA ARG A 57 -9.18 -9.40 -0.25
C ARG A 57 -8.28 -10.48 0.34
N LEU A 58 -7.36 -10.11 1.22
CA LEU A 58 -6.48 -11.06 1.91
C LEU A 58 -7.27 -11.92 2.90
N ALA A 59 -8.25 -11.36 3.60
CA ALA A 59 -9.14 -12.11 4.48
C ALA A 59 -10.01 -13.11 3.72
N GLU A 60 -10.53 -12.75 2.54
CA GLU A 60 -11.32 -13.63 1.67
C GLU A 60 -10.49 -14.79 1.10
N GLY A 61 -9.21 -14.56 0.80
CA GLY A 61 -8.27 -15.58 0.32
C GLY A 61 -7.82 -16.59 1.38
N ALA A 62 -8.07 -16.33 2.67
CA ALA A 62 -7.67 -17.18 3.79
C ALA A 62 -8.73 -18.22 4.19
N SER A 63 -9.52 -18.72 3.24
CA SER A 63 -10.40 -19.88 3.50
C SER A 63 -9.56 -21.14 3.75
N PRO A 64 -9.76 -21.89 4.85
CA PRO A 64 -9.05 -23.14 5.10
C PRO A 64 -9.43 -24.17 4.04
N VAL A 65 -8.44 -24.89 3.51
CA VAL A 65 -8.67 -26.08 2.68
C VAL A 65 -9.43 -27.10 3.55
N PRO A 66 -10.69 -27.45 3.24
CA PRO A 66 -11.38 -28.52 3.92
C PRO A 66 -10.85 -29.83 3.33
N GLY A 67 -9.94 -30.52 4.04
CA GLY A 67 -9.42 -31.79 3.55
C GLY A 67 -8.12 -32.33 4.14
N GLN A 68 -7.73 -31.94 5.35
CA GLN A 68 -6.74 -32.71 6.11
C GLN A 68 -7.45 -33.45 7.24
N ALA A 69 -8.02 -34.60 6.90
CA ALA A 69 -8.33 -35.68 7.83
C ALA A 69 -7.35 -36.82 7.54
N ASP A 70 -6.84 -37.44 8.60
CA ASP A 70 -6.00 -38.65 8.65
C ASP A 70 -6.38 -39.71 7.59
#